data_AF-A0A956BJK8-F1
#
_entry.id   AF-A0A956BJK8-F1
#
_cell.length_a   1.000
_cell.length_b   1.000
_cell.length_c   1.000
_cell.angle_alpha   90.00
_cell.angle_beta   90.00
_cell.angle_gamma   90.00
#
_symmetry.space_group_name_H-M   'P 1'
#
loop_
_entity.id
_entity.type
_entity.pdbx_description
1 polymer ?
#
loop_
_entity_poly.entity_id
_entity_poly.type
_entity_poly.pdbx_seq_one_letter_code
_entity_poly.pdbx_strand_id
1 'polypeptide(L)'
;MDRSLGGTLLELQPEVDQAFLDANRDALLAALVEDPGVDSVRAAVLRELDRFGLDAARRDGLLQDVARVLRGYPEAVASGDPLQLMARHPAWVGLCHLELVERLEGDRDAALEVAVQHARLGFSAAAQGPVQDGETLWAMAETAEDVGWDDRAHTLLEHALHATFADDGAREQVVLLLGTRLAGSDPGRASALLGPVVEGEGDVPTRVQASFVLARIAEAADLVGDARDHLERAAAIAGEAGDHHVVRALQAELGRLGVA
;
A
#
# COMPACT_ATOMS: atom_id res chain seq x y z
N MET A 1 -26.45 6.16 -24.85
CA MET A 1 -25.97 7.00 -23.73
C MET A 1 -24.78 6.29 -23.17
N ASP A 2 -23.61 6.72 -23.62
CA ASP A 2 -22.32 6.10 -23.36
C ASP A 2 -21.73 6.79 -22.13
N ARG A 3 -21.86 6.16 -20.96
CA ARG A 3 -21.20 6.62 -19.73
C ARG A 3 -19.97 5.75 -19.57
N SER A 4 -18.83 6.30 -19.99
CA SER A 4 -17.50 5.77 -19.69
C SER A 4 -17.41 5.46 -18.20
N LEU A 5 -17.31 4.17 -17.87
CA LEU A 5 -17.07 3.66 -16.51
C LEU A 5 -15.70 4.07 -15.95
N GLY A 6 -14.80 4.58 -16.80
CA GLY A 6 -13.43 4.94 -16.43
C GLY A 6 -13.31 6.15 -15.50
N GLY A 7 -14.36 6.97 -15.36
CA GLY A 7 -14.34 8.17 -14.52
C GLY A 7 -14.99 8.03 -13.14
N THR A 8 -15.69 6.92 -12.86
CA THR A 8 -16.51 6.79 -11.64
C THR A 8 -16.05 5.64 -10.72
N LEU A 9 -15.18 4.74 -11.21
CA LEU A 9 -14.67 3.60 -10.44
C LEU A 9 -13.41 3.93 -9.60
N LEU A 10 -12.80 5.11 -9.80
CA LEU A 10 -11.65 5.58 -9.00
C LEU A 10 -12.05 6.21 -7.66
N GLU A 11 -13.35 6.33 -7.36
CA GLU A 11 -13.89 6.78 -6.07
C GLU A 11 -14.71 5.67 -5.39
N LEU A 12 -14.29 4.41 -5.54
CA LEU A 12 -14.83 3.33 -4.70
C LEU A 12 -14.30 3.54 -3.28
N GLN A 13 -15.08 4.29 -2.50
CA GLN A 13 -14.97 4.41 -1.04
C GLN A 13 -14.91 3.00 -0.41
N PRO A 14 -14.33 2.84 0.79
CA PRO A 14 -14.10 1.53 1.42
C PRO A 14 -15.38 0.70 1.68
N GLU A 15 -16.56 1.26 1.46
CA GLU A 15 -17.83 0.54 1.44
C GLU A 15 -18.56 0.81 0.12
N VAL A 16 -18.43 -0.11 -0.84
CA VAL A 16 -19.32 -0.11 -2.01
C VAL A 16 -20.73 -0.43 -1.51
N ASP A 17 -21.66 0.50 -1.64
CA ASP A 17 -23.06 0.28 -1.26
C ASP A 17 -23.60 -0.94 -2.04
N GLN A 18 -24.30 -1.84 -1.33
CA GLN A 18 -24.96 -3.00 -1.93
C GLN A 18 -25.89 -2.58 -3.08
N ALA A 19 -26.54 -1.43 -2.98
CA ALA A 19 -27.39 -0.89 -4.04
C ALA A 19 -26.61 -0.62 -5.34
N PHE A 20 -25.36 -0.18 -5.25
CA PHE A 20 -24.50 0.02 -6.42
C PHE A 20 -24.09 -1.31 -7.04
N LEU A 21 -23.69 -2.30 -6.20
CA LEU A 21 -23.33 -3.64 -6.68
C LEU A 21 -24.50 -4.30 -7.40
N ASP A 22 -25.70 -4.22 -6.83
CA ASP A 22 -26.91 -4.79 -7.43
C ASP A 22 -27.27 -4.10 -8.75
N ALA A 23 -27.18 -2.77 -8.81
CA ALA A 23 -27.50 -1.99 -10.01
C ALA A 23 -26.52 -2.21 -11.17
N ASN A 24 -25.25 -2.55 -10.87
CA ASN A 24 -24.18 -2.70 -11.86
C ASN A 24 -23.68 -4.14 -12.00
N ARG A 25 -24.41 -5.11 -11.41
CA ARG A 25 -23.98 -6.49 -11.24
C ARG A 25 -23.37 -7.12 -12.48
N ASP A 26 -24.11 -7.11 -13.59
CA ASP A 26 -23.70 -7.79 -14.82
C ASP A 26 -22.48 -7.11 -15.47
N ALA A 27 -22.41 -5.78 -15.42
CA ALA A 27 -21.27 -5.02 -15.94
C ALA A 27 -20.00 -5.27 -15.11
N LEU A 28 -20.12 -5.28 -13.78
CA LEU A 28 -19.00 -5.55 -12.88
C LEU A 28 -18.48 -6.99 -13.04
N LEU A 29 -19.38 -7.98 -13.16
CA LEU A 29 -18.97 -9.36 -13.40
C LEU A 29 -18.38 -9.57 -14.80
N ALA A 30 -18.83 -8.81 -15.81
CA ALA A 30 -18.22 -8.83 -17.13
C ALA A 30 -16.79 -8.27 -17.11
N ALA A 31 -16.56 -7.18 -16.37
CA ALA A 31 -15.24 -6.54 -16.25
C ALA A 31 -14.15 -7.47 -15.69
N LEU A 32 -14.52 -8.49 -14.90
CA LEU A 32 -13.57 -9.50 -14.40
C LEU A 32 -12.78 -10.17 -15.53
N VAL A 33 -13.41 -10.40 -16.69
CA VAL A 33 -12.82 -11.13 -17.81
C VAL A 33 -12.51 -10.25 -19.03
N GLU A 34 -12.71 -8.93 -18.92
CA GLU A 34 -12.42 -7.99 -20.00
C GLU A 34 -10.92 -7.81 -20.26
N ASP A 35 -10.56 -7.79 -21.54
CA ASP A 35 -9.20 -7.57 -22.02
C ASP A 35 -8.74 -6.11 -21.82
N PRO A 36 -7.42 -5.85 -21.84
CA PRO A 36 -6.67 -5.23 -20.75
C PRO A 36 -7.04 -3.78 -20.43
N GLY A 37 -6.77 -3.36 -19.19
CA GLY A 37 -6.95 -1.97 -18.75
C GLY A 37 -7.96 -1.74 -17.64
N VAL A 38 -8.55 -2.82 -17.11
CA VAL A 38 -9.56 -2.78 -16.05
C VAL A 38 -9.09 -3.47 -14.76
N ASP A 39 -7.78 -3.58 -14.54
CA ASP A 39 -7.22 -4.32 -13.40
C ASP A 39 -7.62 -3.71 -12.05
N SER A 40 -7.82 -2.39 -11.94
CA SER A 40 -8.35 -1.78 -10.71
C SER A 40 -9.78 -2.25 -10.40
N VAL A 41 -10.64 -2.25 -11.41
CA VAL A 41 -12.03 -2.73 -11.32
C VAL A 41 -12.06 -4.22 -11.01
N ARG A 42 -11.21 -5.01 -11.68
CA ARG A 42 -11.08 -6.45 -11.47
C ARG A 42 -10.68 -6.76 -10.02
N ALA A 43 -9.67 -6.06 -9.49
CA ALA A 43 -9.25 -6.22 -8.09
C ALA A 43 -10.42 -5.92 -7.13
N ALA A 44 -11.14 -4.83 -7.35
CA ALA A 44 -12.27 -4.44 -6.52
C ALA A 44 -13.45 -5.43 -6.60
N VAL A 45 -13.79 -5.90 -7.81
CA VAL A 45 -14.87 -6.89 -7.98
C VAL A 45 -14.48 -8.24 -7.40
N LEU A 46 -13.21 -8.67 -7.53
CA LEU A 46 -12.72 -9.84 -6.83
C LEU A 46 -12.92 -9.66 -5.32
N ARG A 47 -12.44 -8.55 -4.75
CA ARG A 47 -12.56 -8.26 -3.32
C ARG A 47 -14.01 -8.39 -2.79
N GLU A 48 -14.97 -7.91 -3.56
CA GLU A 48 -16.40 -7.93 -3.19
C GLU A 48 -17.17 -9.17 -3.72
N LEU A 49 -16.49 -10.17 -4.32
CA LEU A 49 -17.14 -11.23 -5.11
C LEU A 49 -18.24 -12.00 -4.35
N ASP A 50 -18.05 -12.25 -3.05
CA ASP A 50 -19.03 -12.99 -2.24
C ASP A 50 -20.35 -12.23 -2.07
N ARG A 51 -20.33 -10.89 -2.14
CA ARG A 51 -21.52 -10.03 -2.04
C ARG A 51 -22.40 -10.09 -3.28
N PHE A 52 -21.90 -10.65 -4.37
CA PHE A 52 -22.71 -10.91 -5.56
C PHE A 52 -23.65 -12.11 -5.38
N GLY A 53 -23.47 -12.95 -4.35
CA GLY A 53 -24.38 -14.09 -4.12
C GLY A 53 -24.42 -15.05 -5.31
N LEU A 54 -23.26 -15.35 -5.89
CA LEU A 54 -23.11 -16.30 -6.99
C LEU A 54 -23.16 -17.73 -6.44
N ASP A 55 -23.71 -18.66 -7.23
CA ASP A 55 -23.51 -20.08 -6.96
C ASP A 55 -22.04 -20.47 -7.16
N ALA A 56 -21.62 -21.57 -6.51
CA ALA A 56 -20.23 -22.02 -6.53
C ALA A 56 -19.71 -22.28 -7.95
N ALA A 57 -20.52 -22.90 -8.82
CA ALA A 57 -20.10 -23.23 -10.18
C ALA A 57 -19.81 -21.97 -11.01
N ARG A 58 -20.68 -20.96 -10.92
CA ARG A 58 -20.50 -19.67 -11.60
C ARG A 58 -19.31 -18.90 -11.03
N ARG A 59 -19.17 -18.89 -9.71
CA ARG A 59 -18.03 -18.24 -9.03
C ARG A 59 -16.71 -18.86 -9.47
N ASP A 60 -16.59 -20.18 -9.39
CA ASP A 60 -15.35 -20.90 -9.71
C ASP A 60 -15.00 -20.74 -11.21
N GLY A 61 -16.00 -20.75 -12.10
CA GLY A 61 -15.81 -20.43 -13.51
C GLY A 61 -15.22 -19.03 -13.75
N LEU A 62 -15.78 -18.00 -13.09
CA LEU A 62 -15.25 -16.64 -13.16
C LEU A 62 -13.81 -16.55 -12.64
N LEU A 63 -13.52 -17.17 -11.49
CA LEU A 63 -12.15 -17.18 -10.94
C LEU A 63 -11.16 -17.85 -11.90
N GLN A 64 -11.54 -18.96 -12.54
CA GLN A 64 -10.71 -19.62 -13.56
C GLN A 64 -10.48 -18.75 -14.81
N ASP A 65 -11.50 -17.99 -15.22
CA ASP A 65 -11.38 -17.08 -16.36
C ASP A 65 -10.49 -15.88 -16.03
N VAL A 66 -10.63 -15.29 -14.84
CA VAL A 66 -9.73 -14.24 -14.34
C VAL A 66 -8.30 -14.76 -14.26
N ALA A 67 -8.10 -15.97 -13.73
CA ALA A 67 -6.79 -16.61 -13.68
C ALA A 67 -6.19 -16.80 -15.08
N ARG A 68 -7.00 -16.98 -16.12
CA ARG A 68 -6.53 -17.06 -17.51
C ARG A 68 -6.08 -15.70 -18.05
N VAL A 69 -6.85 -14.64 -17.79
CA VAL A 69 -6.50 -13.26 -18.18
C VAL A 69 -5.19 -12.82 -17.52
N LEU A 70 -5.07 -13.05 -16.22
CA LEU A 70 -3.88 -12.67 -15.45
C LEU A 70 -2.63 -13.44 -15.88
N ARG A 71 -2.76 -14.74 -16.21
CA ARG A 71 -1.66 -15.56 -16.74
C ARG A 71 -1.07 -15.07 -18.06
N GLY A 72 -1.81 -14.28 -18.84
CA GLY A 72 -1.30 -13.67 -20.08
C GLY A 72 -0.53 -12.37 -19.87
N TYR A 73 -0.43 -11.88 -18.62
CA TYR A 73 0.26 -10.63 -18.33
C TYR A 73 1.77 -10.68 -18.64
N PRO A 74 2.52 -11.74 -18.30
CA PRO A 74 3.94 -11.81 -18.63
C PRO A 74 4.22 -11.70 -20.14
N GLU A 75 3.40 -12.35 -20.99
CA GLU A 75 3.50 -12.22 -22.44
C GLU A 75 3.18 -10.80 -22.91
N ALA A 76 2.17 -10.15 -22.32
CA ALA A 76 1.83 -8.76 -22.62
C ALA A 76 3.01 -7.81 -22.29
N VAL A 77 3.66 -8.00 -21.13
CA VAL A 77 4.84 -7.23 -20.75
C VAL A 77 6.00 -7.49 -21.72
N ALA A 78 6.24 -8.75 -22.08
CA ALA A 78 7.30 -9.12 -23.02
C ALA A 78 7.10 -8.55 -24.43
N SER A 79 5.85 -8.31 -24.84
CA SER A 79 5.55 -7.67 -26.12
C SER A 79 6.03 -6.21 -26.17
N GLY A 80 6.19 -5.57 -25.01
CA GLY A 80 6.70 -4.21 -24.86
C GLY A 80 5.75 -3.13 -25.39
N ASP A 81 4.47 -3.43 -25.64
CA ASP A 81 3.47 -2.44 -26.04
C ASP A 81 3.23 -1.44 -24.90
N PRO A 82 3.68 -0.16 -25.03
CA PRO A 82 3.55 0.82 -23.97
C PRO A 82 2.10 1.13 -23.63
N LEU A 83 1.18 1.03 -24.59
CA LEU A 83 -0.25 1.28 -24.34
C LEU A 83 -0.88 0.19 -23.49
N GLN A 84 -0.48 -1.06 -23.69
CA GLN A 84 -0.93 -2.17 -22.83
C GLN A 84 -0.33 -2.08 -21.44
N LEU A 85 0.94 -1.70 -21.31
CA LEU A 85 1.58 -1.50 -20.01
C LEU A 85 0.99 -0.32 -19.24
N MET A 86 0.68 0.79 -19.92
CA MET A 86 0.02 1.94 -19.31
C MET A 86 -1.42 1.63 -18.90
N ALA A 87 -2.14 0.83 -19.68
CA ALA A 87 -3.50 0.41 -19.33
C ALA A 87 -3.49 -0.51 -18.11
N ARG A 88 -2.47 -1.38 -17.97
CA ARG A 88 -2.35 -2.35 -16.89
C ARG A 88 -1.35 -1.89 -15.83
N HIS A 89 -1.77 -0.93 -15.01
CA HIS A 89 -0.94 -0.44 -13.91
C HIS A 89 -0.41 -1.61 -13.05
N PRO A 90 0.92 -1.78 -12.90
CA PRO A 90 1.49 -3.00 -12.32
C PRO A 90 1.02 -3.32 -10.90
N ALA A 91 0.80 -2.29 -10.06
CA ALA A 91 0.25 -2.49 -8.72
C ALA A 91 -1.15 -3.13 -8.75
N TRP A 92 -2.02 -2.71 -9.67
CA TRP A 92 -3.37 -3.26 -9.79
C TRP A 92 -3.35 -4.70 -10.27
N VAL A 93 -2.40 -5.07 -11.12
CA VAL A 93 -2.18 -6.46 -11.52
C VAL A 93 -1.76 -7.31 -10.32
N GLY A 94 -0.82 -6.83 -9.49
CA GLY A 94 -0.42 -7.50 -8.25
C GLY A 94 -1.60 -7.67 -7.29
N LEU A 95 -2.36 -6.60 -7.03
CA LEU A 95 -3.54 -6.65 -6.16
C LEU A 95 -4.62 -7.60 -6.69
N CYS A 96 -4.86 -7.64 -8.01
CA CYS A 96 -5.73 -8.64 -8.63
C CYS A 96 -5.28 -10.07 -8.34
N HIS A 97 -3.99 -10.36 -8.51
CA HIS A 97 -3.45 -11.69 -8.25
C HIS A 97 -3.62 -12.09 -6.79
N LEU A 98 -3.33 -11.17 -5.87
CA LEU A 98 -3.49 -11.40 -4.43
C LEU A 98 -4.94 -11.78 -4.10
N GLU A 99 -5.90 -10.96 -4.56
CA GLU A 99 -7.33 -11.22 -4.32
C GLU A 99 -7.84 -12.50 -5.00
N LEU A 100 -7.31 -12.84 -6.18
CA LEU A 100 -7.66 -14.08 -6.88
C LEU A 100 -7.20 -15.32 -6.11
N VAL A 101 -5.93 -15.36 -5.70
CA VAL A 101 -5.35 -16.58 -5.12
C VAL A 101 -5.91 -16.84 -3.72
N GLU A 102 -6.18 -15.80 -2.93
CA GLU A 102 -6.86 -15.97 -1.64
C GLU A 102 -8.26 -16.61 -1.80
N ARG A 103 -8.94 -16.38 -2.93
CA ARG A 103 -10.25 -17.01 -3.23
C ARG A 103 -10.17 -18.41 -3.76
N LEU A 104 -9.05 -18.79 -4.34
CA LEU A 104 -8.80 -20.15 -4.82
C LEU A 104 -8.34 -21.08 -3.68
N GLU A 105 -8.46 -20.65 -2.42
CA GLU A 105 -7.99 -21.36 -1.21
C GLU A 105 -6.49 -21.72 -1.29
N GLY A 106 -5.72 -20.88 -1.98
CA GLY A 106 -4.28 -21.06 -2.16
C GLY A 106 -3.49 -20.77 -0.89
N ASP A 107 -2.26 -21.27 -0.85
CA ASP A 107 -1.26 -20.82 0.12
C ASP A 107 -1.05 -19.30 -0.03
N ARG A 108 -1.32 -18.55 1.03
CA ARG A 108 -1.29 -17.08 1.04
C ARG A 108 0.11 -16.53 0.80
N ASP A 109 1.15 -17.23 1.24
CA ASP A 109 2.52 -16.80 1.01
C ASP A 109 2.91 -17.02 -0.46
N ALA A 110 2.52 -18.16 -1.03
CA ALA A 110 2.69 -18.42 -2.46
C ALA A 110 1.86 -17.46 -3.33
N ALA A 111 0.65 -17.08 -2.87
CA ALA A 111 -0.19 -16.08 -3.50
C ALA A 111 0.52 -14.74 -3.63
N LEU A 112 1.09 -14.29 -2.51
CA LEU A 112 1.81 -13.04 -2.45
C LEU A 112 3.04 -13.08 -3.34
N GLU A 113 3.82 -14.16 -3.32
CA GLU A 113 5.00 -14.31 -4.19
C GLU A 113 4.64 -14.15 -5.67
N VAL A 114 3.56 -14.81 -6.12
CA VAL A 114 3.08 -14.68 -7.51
C VAL A 114 2.61 -13.26 -7.80
N ALA A 115 1.85 -12.64 -6.88
CA ALA A 115 1.37 -11.26 -7.03
C ALA A 115 2.52 -10.26 -7.16
N VAL A 116 3.52 -10.36 -6.28
CA VAL A 116 4.73 -9.54 -6.29
C VAL A 116 5.52 -9.77 -7.57
N GLN A 117 5.69 -11.02 -8.01
CA GLN A 117 6.39 -11.34 -9.25
C GLN A 117 5.75 -10.65 -10.47
N HIS A 118 4.41 -10.68 -10.57
CA HIS A 118 3.69 -10.04 -11.67
C HIS A 118 3.79 -8.51 -11.58
N ALA A 119 3.54 -7.91 -10.41
CA ALA A 119 3.70 -6.46 -10.25
C ALA A 119 5.12 -5.99 -10.57
N ARG A 120 6.14 -6.70 -10.06
CA ARG A 120 7.55 -6.40 -10.30
C ARG A 120 7.91 -6.47 -11.78
N LEU A 121 7.38 -7.45 -12.51
CA LEU A 121 7.59 -7.59 -13.95
C LEU A 121 7.08 -6.34 -14.70
N GLY A 122 5.89 -5.86 -14.34
CA GLY A 122 5.32 -4.63 -14.90
C GLY A 122 6.11 -3.39 -14.54
N PHE A 123 6.46 -3.22 -13.26
CA PHE A 123 7.26 -2.08 -12.81
C PHE A 123 8.65 -2.06 -13.45
N SER A 124 9.30 -3.22 -13.60
CA SER A 124 10.61 -3.31 -14.22
C SER A 124 10.56 -2.91 -15.71
N ALA A 125 9.49 -3.31 -16.41
CA ALA A 125 9.28 -2.92 -17.79
C ALA A 125 9.00 -1.41 -17.93
N ALA A 126 8.20 -0.83 -17.04
CA ALA A 126 7.88 0.59 -17.03
C ALA A 126 9.09 1.47 -16.65
N ALA A 127 9.87 1.05 -15.66
CA ALA A 127 11.05 1.77 -15.17
C ALA A 127 12.31 1.57 -16.03
N GLN A 128 12.28 0.66 -17.01
CA GLN A 128 13.44 0.26 -17.83
C GLN A 128 14.64 -0.23 -16.98
N GLY A 129 14.38 -0.91 -15.87
CA GLY A 129 15.41 -1.36 -14.93
C GLY A 129 14.86 -2.33 -13.88
N PRO A 130 15.73 -3.01 -13.11
CA PRO A 130 15.29 -3.93 -12.07
C PRO A 130 14.64 -3.17 -10.90
N VAL A 131 13.47 -3.64 -10.46
CA VAL A 131 12.80 -3.21 -9.23
C VAL A 131 12.88 -4.38 -8.24
N GLN A 132 13.15 -4.14 -6.95
CA GLN A 132 13.17 -5.22 -5.96
C GLN A 132 11.78 -5.46 -5.38
N ASP A 133 11.67 -6.51 -4.57
CA ASP A 133 10.39 -6.90 -3.97
C ASP A 133 9.89 -5.86 -2.98
N GLY A 134 10.79 -5.21 -2.24
CA GLY A 134 10.46 -4.15 -1.28
C GLY A 134 9.75 -2.97 -1.92
N GLU A 135 10.30 -2.39 -3.00
CA GLU A 135 9.63 -1.28 -3.70
C GLU A 135 8.34 -1.74 -4.38
N THR A 136 8.30 -2.97 -4.88
CA THR A 136 7.09 -3.53 -5.49
C THR A 136 5.95 -3.64 -4.47
N LEU A 137 6.24 -4.21 -3.30
CA LEU A 137 5.28 -4.34 -2.20
C LEU A 137 4.83 -2.99 -1.68
N TRP A 138 5.75 -2.04 -1.54
CA TRP A 138 5.43 -0.67 -1.13
C TRP A 138 4.50 0.02 -2.12
N ALA A 139 4.80 -0.02 -3.43
CA ALA A 139 3.93 0.59 -4.45
C ALA A 139 2.54 -0.07 -4.51
N MET A 140 2.45 -1.38 -4.28
CA MET A 140 1.17 -2.07 -4.12
C MET A 140 0.42 -1.60 -2.87
N ALA A 141 1.13 -1.37 -1.76
CA ALA A 141 0.53 -0.88 -0.52
C ALA A 141 -0.02 0.54 -0.67
N GLU A 142 0.72 1.44 -1.34
CA GLU A 142 0.25 2.80 -1.65
C GLU A 142 -1.03 2.76 -2.51
N THR A 143 -1.03 1.92 -3.54
CA THR A 143 -2.22 1.75 -4.40
C THR A 143 -3.43 1.22 -3.62
N ALA A 144 -3.20 0.32 -2.66
CA ALA A 144 -4.26 -0.18 -1.78
C ALA A 144 -4.76 0.90 -0.81
N GLU A 145 -3.86 1.71 -0.26
CA GLU A 145 -4.19 2.83 0.62
C GLU A 145 -5.00 3.92 -0.07
N ASP A 146 -4.65 4.26 -1.32
CA ASP A 146 -5.36 5.27 -2.13
C ASP A 146 -6.86 4.94 -2.32
N VAL A 147 -7.23 3.66 -2.21
CA VAL A 147 -8.63 3.19 -2.29
C VAL A 147 -9.20 2.69 -0.95
N GLY A 148 -8.51 2.97 0.16
CA GLY A 148 -8.97 2.63 1.51
C GLY A 148 -8.91 1.14 1.86
N TRP A 149 -8.04 0.35 1.22
CA TRP A 149 -7.83 -1.07 1.56
C TRP A 149 -6.74 -1.20 2.63
N ASP A 150 -7.02 -0.68 3.82
CA ASP A 150 -6.06 -0.57 4.93
C ASP A 150 -5.48 -1.92 5.38
N ASP A 151 -6.29 -2.98 5.36
CA ASP A 151 -5.86 -4.35 5.68
C ASP A 151 -4.81 -4.87 4.70
N ARG A 152 -4.99 -4.58 3.41
CA ARG A 152 -4.03 -4.94 2.35
C ARG A 152 -2.78 -4.09 2.43
N ALA A 153 -2.94 -2.78 2.54
CA ALA A 153 -1.82 -1.86 2.70
C ALA A 153 -0.94 -2.27 3.90
N HIS A 154 -1.54 -2.57 5.04
CA HIS A 154 -0.83 -3.04 6.22
C HIS A 154 -0.10 -4.36 5.97
N THR A 155 -0.78 -5.38 5.45
CA THR A 155 -0.15 -6.69 5.14
C THR A 155 1.01 -6.52 4.15
N LEU A 156 0.86 -5.71 3.11
CA LEU A 156 1.90 -5.50 2.11
C LEU A 156 3.13 -4.78 2.69
N LEU A 157 2.94 -3.80 3.58
CA LEU A 157 4.06 -3.14 4.26
C LEU A 157 4.79 -4.07 5.24
N GLU A 158 4.07 -4.96 5.91
CA GLU A 158 4.66 -6.00 6.77
C GLU A 158 5.60 -6.92 5.97
N HIS A 159 5.16 -7.36 4.79
CA HIS A 159 6.03 -8.14 3.91
C HIS A 159 7.17 -7.29 3.33
N ALA A 160 6.91 -6.02 2.98
CA ALA A 160 7.93 -5.12 2.45
C ALA A 160 9.09 -4.95 3.44
N LEU A 161 8.80 -4.83 4.75
CA LEU A 161 9.82 -4.70 5.81
C LEU A 161 10.89 -5.81 5.76
N HIS A 162 10.50 -7.01 5.35
CA HIS A 162 11.37 -8.19 5.29
C HIS A 162 11.95 -8.47 3.89
N ALA A 163 11.62 -7.63 2.90
CA ALA A 163 12.05 -7.78 1.54
C ALA A 163 13.38 -7.05 1.23
N THR A 164 13.94 -7.37 0.07
CA THR A 164 15.09 -6.65 -0.48
C THR A 164 14.64 -5.33 -1.11
N PHE A 165 15.41 -4.28 -0.88
CA PHE A 165 15.29 -2.98 -1.55
C PHE A 165 16.58 -2.70 -2.30
N ALA A 166 16.48 -1.95 -3.39
CA ALA A 166 17.63 -1.37 -4.08
C ALA A 166 18.13 -0.11 -3.35
N ASP A 167 17.23 0.62 -2.70
CA ASP A 167 17.51 1.81 -1.91
C ASP A 167 17.13 1.60 -0.44
N ASP A 168 18.10 1.75 0.46
CA ASP A 168 17.85 1.65 1.90
C ASP A 168 16.96 2.80 2.41
N GLY A 169 16.95 3.96 1.73
CA GLY A 169 16.06 5.08 2.05
C GLY A 169 14.57 4.73 1.85
N ALA A 170 14.25 3.98 0.79
CA ALA A 170 12.90 3.45 0.57
C ALA A 170 12.47 2.49 1.69
N ARG A 171 13.39 1.65 2.20
CA ARG A 171 13.09 0.79 3.35
C ARG A 171 12.76 1.61 4.59
N GLU A 172 13.51 2.66 4.88
CA GLU A 172 13.24 3.53 6.04
C GLU A 172 11.87 4.22 5.96
N GLN A 173 11.42 4.60 4.75
CA GLN A 173 10.07 5.14 4.56
C GLN A 173 8.99 4.09 4.84
N VAL A 174 9.18 2.84 4.41
CA VAL A 174 8.27 1.73 4.76
C VAL A 174 8.22 1.52 6.27
N VAL A 175 9.37 1.55 6.95
CA VAL A 175 9.45 1.46 8.42
C VAL A 175 8.68 2.60 9.08
N LEU A 176 8.82 3.83 8.58
CA LEU A 176 8.11 5.00 9.08
C LEU A 176 6.58 4.85 8.91
N LEU A 177 6.12 4.46 7.72
CA LEU A 177 4.69 4.27 7.43
C LEU A 177 4.08 3.18 8.30
N LEU A 178 4.75 2.04 8.44
CA LEU A 178 4.29 0.94 9.28
C LEU A 178 4.32 1.32 10.77
N GLY A 179 5.40 1.94 11.24
CA GLY A 179 5.53 2.42 12.61
C GLY A 179 4.46 3.44 12.99
N THR A 180 4.12 4.35 12.07
CA THR A 180 3.04 5.34 12.27
C THR A 180 1.69 4.67 12.43
N ARG A 181 1.37 3.66 11.60
CA ARG A 181 0.12 2.89 11.74
C ARG A 181 0.04 2.14 13.07
N LEU A 182 1.15 1.54 13.48
CA LEU A 182 1.23 0.78 14.74
C LEU A 182 1.19 1.66 15.98
N ALA A 183 1.48 2.96 15.88
CA ALA A 183 1.61 3.86 17.03
C ALA A 183 0.37 3.86 17.96
N GLY A 184 -0.83 3.64 17.41
CA GLY A 184 -2.07 3.55 18.20
C GLY A 184 -2.42 2.15 18.71
N SER A 185 -2.02 1.09 18.00
CA SER A 185 -2.46 -0.29 18.27
C SER A 185 -1.39 -1.15 18.94
N ASP A 186 -0.12 -0.96 18.59
CA ASP A 186 1.04 -1.62 19.16
C ASP A 186 2.20 -0.62 19.31
N PRO A 187 2.12 0.28 20.32
CA PRO A 187 3.11 1.33 20.50
C PRO A 187 4.51 0.78 20.81
N GLY A 188 4.61 -0.40 21.43
CA GLY A 188 5.90 -1.04 21.72
C GLY A 188 6.62 -1.47 20.45
N ARG A 189 5.91 -2.10 19.52
CA ARG A 189 6.46 -2.47 18.22
C ARG A 189 6.73 -1.26 17.34
N ALA A 190 5.85 -0.26 17.33
CA ALA A 190 6.08 1.00 16.64
C ALA A 190 7.39 1.65 17.10
N SER A 191 7.62 1.71 18.42
CA SER A 191 8.86 2.27 18.96
C SER A 191 10.10 1.45 18.59
N ALA A 192 10.00 0.12 18.59
CA ALA A 192 11.11 -0.75 18.18
C ALA A 192 11.49 -0.59 16.69
N LEU A 193 10.51 -0.30 15.83
CA LEU A 193 10.72 -0.04 14.40
C LEU A 193 11.31 1.35 14.15
N LEU A 194 10.76 2.38 14.80
CA LEU A 194 11.11 3.77 14.53
C LEU A 194 12.42 4.21 15.20
N GLY A 195 12.79 3.62 16.34
CA GLY A 195 14.03 3.94 17.06
C GLY A 195 15.28 3.87 16.17
N PRO A 196 15.55 2.75 15.47
CA PRO A 196 16.67 2.64 14.54
C PRO A 196 16.67 3.69 13.42
N VAL A 197 15.49 4.10 12.92
CA VAL A 197 15.38 5.14 11.89
C VAL A 197 15.88 6.47 12.43
N VAL A 198 15.45 6.87 13.62
CA VAL A 198 15.86 8.14 14.25
C VAL A 198 17.38 8.22 14.44
N GLU A 199 17.99 7.12 14.91
CA GLU A 199 19.42 7.03 15.19
C GLU A 199 20.28 6.80 13.94
N GLY A 200 19.67 6.50 12.79
CA GLY A 200 20.35 6.29 11.52
C GLY A 200 20.89 7.57 10.88
N GLU A 201 21.49 7.44 9.68
CA GLU A 201 22.00 8.56 8.87
C GLU A 201 21.16 8.82 7.61
N GLY A 202 19.98 8.21 7.53
CA GLY A 202 19.09 8.32 6.38
C GLY A 202 18.41 9.68 6.22
N ASP A 203 17.33 9.69 5.44
CA ASP A 203 16.65 10.90 5.01
C ASP A 203 16.15 11.76 6.20
N VAL A 204 16.49 13.05 6.18
CA VAL A 204 16.19 13.97 7.28
C VAL A 204 14.69 14.06 7.58
N PRO A 205 13.80 14.34 6.60
CA PRO A 205 12.35 14.30 6.82
C PRO A 205 11.86 13.01 7.48
N THR A 206 12.35 11.86 6.99
CA THR A 206 11.98 10.53 7.52
C THR A 206 12.37 10.39 8.99
N ARG A 207 13.59 10.79 9.36
CA ARG A 207 14.09 10.74 10.74
C ARG A 207 13.37 11.71 11.67
N VAL A 208 13.11 12.94 11.22
CA VAL A 208 12.33 13.93 11.97
C VAL A 208 10.93 13.40 12.26
N GLN A 209 10.26 12.85 11.25
CA GLN A 209 8.92 12.32 11.39
C GLN A 209 8.89 11.08 12.31
N ALA A 210 9.84 10.16 12.18
CA ALA A 210 9.97 9.02 13.08
C ALA A 210 10.12 9.46 14.54
N SER A 211 10.97 10.47 14.78
CA SER A 211 11.18 11.04 16.11
C SER A 211 9.93 11.73 16.65
N PHE A 212 9.19 12.45 15.80
CA PHE A 212 7.91 13.04 16.16
C PHE A 212 6.85 12.00 16.54
N VAL A 213 6.75 10.89 15.79
CA VAL A 213 5.82 9.80 16.10
C VAL A 213 6.18 9.13 17.44
N LEU A 214 7.46 8.90 17.73
CA LEU A 214 7.91 8.41 19.04
C LEU A 214 7.51 9.35 20.17
N ALA A 215 7.60 10.67 19.96
CA ALA A 215 7.13 11.64 20.95
C ALA A 215 5.62 11.51 21.22
N ARG A 216 4.80 11.27 20.18
CA ARG A 216 3.37 11.05 20.33
C ARG A 216 3.05 9.74 21.08
N ILE A 217 3.81 8.68 20.82
CA ILE A 217 3.70 7.41 21.55
C ILE A 217 4.01 7.63 23.04
N ALA A 218 5.10 8.31 23.35
CA ALA A 218 5.50 8.61 24.73
C ALA A 218 4.47 9.51 25.44
N GLU A 219 3.95 10.53 24.75
CA GLU A 219 2.91 11.41 25.29
C GLU A 219 1.62 10.64 25.61
N ALA A 220 1.18 9.76 24.71
CA ALA A 220 0.01 8.91 24.95
C ALA A 220 0.20 7.94 26.13
N ALA A 221 1.45 7.60 26.46
CA ALA A 221 1.82 6.78 27.60
C ALA A 221 2.08 7.59 28.90
N ASP A 222 1.82 8.91 28.90
CA ASP A 222 2.11 9.83 30.01
C ASP A 222 3.60 9.90 30.40
N LEU A 223 4.49 9.61 29.44
CA LEU A 223 5.94 9.69 29.59
C LEU A 223 6.43 11.04 29.08
N VAL A 224 6.10 12.11 29.81
CA VAL A 224 6.38 13.50 29.39
C VAL A 224 7.87 13.76 29.14
N GLY A 225 8.76 13.15 29.94
CA GLY A 225 10.21 13.25 29.75
C GLY A 225 10.64 12.68 28.40
N ASP A 226 10.23 11.44 28.10
CA ASP A 226 10.57 10.77 26.84
C ASP A 226 9.96 11.50 25.63
N ALA A 227 8.72 11.98 25.77
CA ALA A 227 8.06 12.77 24.72
C ALA A 227 8.83 14.06 24.40
N ARG A 228 9.32 14.73 25.44
CA ARG A 228 10.16 15.92 25.30
C ARG A 228 11.49 15.58 24.63
N ASP A 229 12.18 14.53 25.08
CA ASP A 229 13.48 14.11 24.54
C ASP A 229 13.38 13.81 23.03
N HIS A 230 12.31 13.14 22.61
CA HIS A 230 12.06 12.87 21.20
C HIS A 230 11.78 14.15 20.39
N LEU A 231 10.98 15.10 20.90
CA LEU A 231 10.76 16.38 20.20
C LEU A 231 12.04 17.23 20.12
N GLU A 232 12.86 17.26 21.17
CA GLU A 232 14.16 17.93 21.15
C GLU A 232 15.09 17.30 20.11
N ARG A 233 15.10 15.98 19.99
CA ARG A 233 15.85 15.26 18.94
C ARG A 233 15.34 15.59 17.54
N ALA A 234 14.03 15.55 17.31
CA ALA A 234 13.43 15.96 16.03
C ALA A 234 13.85 17.38 15.64
N ALA A 235 13.87 18.31 16.60
CA ALA A 235 14.25 19.70 16.37
C ALA A 235 15.75 19.85 16.07
N ALA A 236 16.60 19.05 16.73
CA ALA A 236 18.04 19.01 16.45
C ALA A 236 18.31 18.54 15.01
N ILE A 237 17.70 17.42 14.59
CA ILE A 237 17.85 16.86 13.24
C ILE A 237 17.39 17.87 12.19
N ALA A 238 16.21 18.48 12.37
CA ALA A 238 15.70 19.51 11.45
C ALA A 238 16.59 20.76 11.42
N GLY A 239 17.17 21.15 12.57
CA GLY A 239 18.07 22.28 12.70
C GLY A 239 19.40 22.08 11.96
N GLU A 240 19.98 20.89 12.03
CA GLU A 240 21.19 20.51 11.29
C GLU A 240 20.98 20.60 9.77
N ALA A 241 19.78 20.28 9.29
CA ALA A 241 19.39 20.41 7.89
C ALA A 241 18.97 21.82 7.48
N GLY A 242 18.89 22.77 8.41
CA GLY A 242 18.49 24.16 8.16
C GLY A 242 16.99 24.37 7.96
N ASP A 243 16.13 23.42 8.36
CA ASP A 243 14.67 23.57 8.24
C ASP A 243 14.09 24.36 9.43
N HIS A 244 14.24 25.68 9.36
CA HIS A 244 13.74 26.59 10.38
C HIS A 244 12.20 26.62 10.51
N HIS A 245 11.46 26.12 9.53
CA HIS A 245 10.00 26.02 9.65
C HIS A 245 9.64 24.85 10.56
N VAL A 246 10.20 23.67 10.29
CA VAL A 246 9.98 22.46 11.10
C VAL A 246 10.50 22.65 12.52
N VAL A 247 11.67 23.26 12.71
CA VAL A 247 12.21 23.57 14.06
C VAL A 247 11.23 24.42 14.87
N ARG A 248 10.63 25.46 14.27
CA ARG A 248 9.66 26.32 14.98
C ARG A 248 8.39 25.56 15.35
N ALA A 249 7.89 24.69 14.47
CA ALA A 249 6.74 23.84 14.76
C ALA A 249 7.02 22.90 15.95
N LEU A 250 8.20 22.27 15.97
CA LEU A 250 8.61 21.37 17.06
C LEU A 250 8.83 22.12 18.38
N GLN A 251 9.34 23.35 18.34
CA GLN A 251 9.47 24.21 19.53
C GLN A 251 8.10 24.60 20.12
N ALA A 252 7.09 24.80 19.28
CA ALA A 252 5.72 25.05 19.75
C ALA A 252 5.15 23.82 20.48
N GLU A 253 5.39 22.62 19.95
CA GLU A 253 5.00 21.37 20.61
C GLU A 253 5.73 21.15 21.95
N LEU A 254 7.03 21.44 22.01
CA LEU A 254 7.79 21.43 23.26
C LEU A 254 7.23 22.40 24.30
N GLY A 255 6.84 23.61 23.86
CA GLY A 255 6.17 24.60 24.70
C GLY A 255 4.85 24.10 25.27
N ARG A 256 4.06 23.35 24.47
CA ARG A 256 2.81 22.73 24.92
C ARG A 256 3.03 21.69 26.02
N LEU A 257 4.05 20.83 25.87
CA LEU A 257 4.38 19.82 26.87
C LEU A 257 4.90 20.42 28.19
N GLY A 258 5.57 21.57 28.15
CA GLY A 258 6.10 22.25 29.34
C GLY A 258 5.10 23.08 30.14
N VAL A 259 3.84 23.16 29.68
CA VAL A 259 2.73 23.86 30.38
C VAL A 259 1.79 22.85 31.06
N ALA A 260 2.01 21.55 30.89
CA ALA A 260 1.36 20.47 31.64
C ALA A 260 2.09 20.19 32.97
#